data_AF-A0AAU8XUJ7-F1
#
_entry.id   AF-A0AAU8XUJ7-F1
#
_cell.length_a   1.000
_cell.length_b   1.000
_cell.length_c   1.000
_cell.angle_alpha   90.00
_cell.angle_beta   90.00
_cell.angle_gamma   90.00
#
_symmetry.space_group_name_H-M   'P 1'
#
loop_
_entity.id
_entity.type
_entity.pdbx_description
1 polymer ?
#
loop_
_entity_poly.entity_id
_entity_poly.type
_entity_poly.pdbx_seq_one_letter_code
_entity_poly.pdbx_strand_id
1 'polypeptide(L)'
;MSEEIETINFEPGKKHYMSWPVIALIDFVTIISFENIFYPFQNQGLSVVVSWIFLLFAYVIPYALMSTQMGLTFNDQTGGLASWVRYSSNDTLGYWTSWMYWVQTVPYLVDVSNSVIVSFSWIILGNNTLDKHMSTFVSVNVFAVT
;
A
#
# COMPACT_ATOMS: atom_id res chain seq x y z
N MET A 1 13.20 43.69 -1.17
CA MET A 1 12.41 42.75 -1.97
C MET A 1 11.75 41.82 -0.96
N SER A 2 10.54 42.19 -0.54
CA SER A 2 9.75 41.46 0.45
C SER A 2 9.12 40.26 -0.24
N GLU A 3 9.57 39.06 0.10
CA GLU A 3 8.83 37.84 -0.20
C GLU A 3 7.57 37.88 0.66
N GLU A 4 6.43 38.22 0.04
CA GLU A 4 5.13 37.87 0.57
C GLU A 4 5.06 36.34 0.60
N ILE A 5 5.27 35.78 1.78
CA ILE A 5 4.90 34.40 2.08
C ILE A 5 3.40 34.34 1.82
N GLU A 6 3.02 33.72 0.71
CA GLU A 6 1.63 33.42 0.38
C GLU A 6 1.10 32.51 1.49
N THR A 7 0.52 33.13 2.51
CA THR A 7 -0.15 32.43 3.60
C THR A 7 -1.31 31.68 2.96
N ILE A 8 -1.14 30.39 2.78
CA ILE A 8 -2.23 29.48 2.37
C ILE A 8 -3.29 29.61 3.45
N ASN A 9 -4.28 30.48 3.21
CA ASN A 9 -5.45 30.66 4.06
C ASN A 9 -6.28 29.38 3.95
N PHE A 10 -5.96 28.40 4.79
CA PHE A 10 -6.86 27.30 5.10
C PHE A 10 -8.08 27.91 5.77
N GLU A 11 -9.15 28.18 5.01
CA GLU A 11 -10.45 28.54 5.58
C GLU A 11 -10.92 27.38 6.48
N PRO A 12 -10.95 27.54 7.81
CA PRO A 12 -11.38 26.46 8.70
C PRO A 12 -12.91 26.34 8.57
N GLY A 13 -13.38 25.32 7.85
CA GLY A 13 -14.83 25.03 7.80
C GLY A 13 -15.34 24.33 6.54
N LYS A 14 -14.59 24.29 5.44
CA LYS A 14 -15.01 23.53 4.25
C LYS A 14 -14.48 22.09 4.32
N LYS A 15 -15.36 21.15 4.66
CA LYS A 15 -15.09 19.72 4.55
C LYS A 15 -14.85 19.38 3.07
N HIS A 16 -13.59 19.12 2.71
CA HIS A 16 -13.24 18.69 1.37
C HIS A 16 -13.56 17.20 1.26
N TYR A 17 -14.69 16.87 0.65
CA TYR A 17 -15.07 15.48 0.40
C TYR A 17 -14.40 15.01 -0.88
N MET A 18 -13.66 13.90 -0.79
CA MET A 18 -13.10 13.25 -1.96
C MET A 18 -14.21 12.47 -2.68
N SER A 19 -14.27 12.58 -4.01
CA SER A 19 -15.26 11.85 -4.81
C SER A 19 -15.09 10.34 -4.62
N TRP A 20 -16.21 9.61 -4.49
CA TRP A 20 -16.20 8.15 -4.33
C TRP A 20 -15.35 7.38 -5.37
N PRO A 21 -15.25 7.79 -6.66
CA PRO A 21 -14.41 7.07 -7.62
C PRO A 21 -12.93 7.25 -7.34
N VAL A 22 -12.52 8.39 -6.77
CA VAL A 22 -11.12 8.66 -6.42
C VAL A 22 -10.70 7.79 -5.24
N ILE A 23 -11.57 7.67 -4.23
CA ILE A 23 -11.35 6.78 -3.09
C ILE A 23 -11.25 5.33 -3.58
N ALA A 24 -12.19 4.88 -4.41
CA ALA A 24 -12.18 3.53 -4.97
C ALA A 24 -10.90 3.25 -5.80
N LEU A 25 -10.38 4.24 -6.53
CA LEU A 25 -9.15 4.09 -7.31
C LEU A 25 -7.91 3.96 -6.41
N ILE A 26 -7.83 4.76 -5.34
CA ILE A 26 -6.74 4.69 -4.36
C ILE A 26 -6.80 3.35 -3.61
N ASP A 27 -7.98 2.89 -3.21
CA ASP A 27 -8.15 1.58 -2.57
C ASP A 27 -7.78 0.44 -3.53
N PHE A 28 -8.20 0.53 -4.80
CA PHE A 28 -7.84 -0.47 -5.80
C PHE A 28 -6.33 -0.57 -5.99
N VAL A 29 -5.63 0.56 -6.19
CA VAL A 29 -4.18 0.54 -6.43
C VAL A 29 -3.39 0.11 -5.19
N THR A 30 -3.86 0.46 -3.99
CA THR A 30 -3.14 0.13 -2.75
C THR A 30 -3.40 -1.29 -2.26
N ILE A 31 -4.60 -1.85 -2.50
CA ILE A 31 -5.00 -3.17 -1.98
C ILE A 31 -4.81 -4.27 -3.02
N ILE A 32 -5.26 -4.04 -4.27
CA ILE A 32 -5.26 -5.05 -5.35
C ILE A 32 -4.61 -4.45 -6.58
N SER A 33 -3.28 -4.28 -6.51
CA SER A 33 -2.48 -3.97 -7.68
C SER A 33 -2.42 -5.16 -8.64
N PHE A 34 -2.37 -4.88 -9.95
CA PHE A 34 -2.31 -5.90 -11.00
C PHE A 34 -1.15 -6.88 -10.82
N GLU A 35 0.01 -6.37 -10.37
CA GLU A 35 1.23 -7.16 -10.15
C GLU A 35 1.01 -8.33 -9.19
N ASN A 36 0.19 -8.15 -8.15
CA ASN A 36 -0.07 -9.15 -7.12
C ASN A 36 -0.77 -10.40 -7.69
N ILE A 37 -1.51 -10.28 -8.80
CA ILE A 37 -2.20 -11.40 -9.43
C ILE A 37 -1.32 -12.04 -10.51
N PHE A 38 -0.64 -11.21 -11.32
CA PHE A 38 0.15 -11.69 -12.44
C PHE A 38 1.43 -12.42 -12.02
N TYR A 39 2.12 -11.95 -10.99
CA TYR A 39 3.39 -12.54 -10.58
C TYR A 39 3.24 -13.99 -10.07
N PRO A 40 2.30 -14.31 -9.15
CA PRO A 40 2.07 -15.69 -8.76
C PRO A 40 1.54 -16.55 -9.92
N PHE A 41 0.68 -15.99 -10.78
CA PHE A 41 0.13 -16.70 -11.93
C PHE A 41 1.21 -17.12 -12.93
N GLN A 42 2.22 -16.28 -13.16
CA GLN A 42 3.38 -16.63 -13.98
C GLN A 42 4.24 -17.75 -13.34
N ASN A 43 4.40 -17.74 -12.01
CA ASN A 43 5.31 -18.65 -11.31
C ASN A 43 4.70 -20.03 -10.99
N GLN A 44 3.38 -20.10 -10.73
CA GLN A 44 2.70 -21.30 -10.21
C GLN A 44 1.51 -21.73 -11.10
N GLY A 45 1.24 -21.00 -12.19
CA GLY A 45 0.21 -21.34 -13.16
C GLY A 45 -1.23 -21.18 -12.65
N LEU A 46 -2.15 -21.96 -13.22
CA LEU A 46 -3.59 -21.84 -12.95
C LEU A 46 -3.99 -22.21 -11.52
N SER A 47 -3.18 -23.00 -10.80
CA SER A 47 -3.47 -23.43 -9.42
C SER A 47 -3.61 -22.27 -8.45
N VAL A 48 -2.95 -21.14 -8.72
CA VAL A 48 -2.97 -19.95 -7.87
C VAL A 48 -4.34 -19.31 -7.82
N VAL A 49 -5.11 -19.40 -8.91
CA VAL A 49 -6.46 -18.81 -8.98
C VAL A 49 -7.37 -19.42 -7.92
N VAL A 50 -7.26 -20.73 -7.67
CA VAL A 50 -8.03 -21.42 -6.63
C VAL A 50 -7.61 -20.95 -5.23
N SER A 51 -6.31 -20.82 -4.99
CA SER A 51 -5.78 -20.29 -3.73
C SER A 51 -6.20 -18.84 -3.48
N TRP A 52 -6.23 -18.00 -4.51
CA TRP A 52 -6.71 -16.61 -4.42
C TRP A 52 -8.19 -16.53 -4.11
N ILE A 53 -9.02 -17.34 -4.77
CA ILE A 53 -10.46 -17.41 -4.47
C ILE A 53 -10.65 -17.85 -3.01
N PHE A 54 -9.92 -18.88 -2.56
CA PHE A 54 -9.98 -19.32 -1.18
C PHE A 54 -9.56 -18.23 -0.19
N LEU A 55 -8.43 -17.54 -0.44
CA LEU A 55 -7.94 -16.44 0.40
C LEU A 55 -8.89 -15.24 0.41
N LEU A 56 -9.55 -14.96 -0.71
CA LEU A 56 -10.55 -13.89 -0.80
C LEU A 56 -11.69 -14.14 0.19
N PHE A 57 -12.23 -15.37 0.23
CA PHE A 57 -13.32 -15.71 1.15
C PHE A 57 -12.85 -15.91 2.60
N ALA A 58 -11.73 -16.59 2.81
CA ALA A 58 -11.28 -16.98 4.15
C ALA A 58 -10.55 -15.86 4.91
N TYR A 59 -9.96 -14.89 4.19
CA TYR A 59 -9.14 -13.84 4.78
C TYR A 59 -9.62 -12.43 4.43
N VAL A 60 -9.79 -12.11 3.14
CA VAL A 60 -10.10 -10.73 2.70
C VAL A 60 -11.47 -10.28 3.20
N ILE A 61 -12.51 -11.10 3.05
CA ILE A 61 -13.87 -10.75 3.50
C ILE A 61 -13.93 -10.55 5.03
N PRO A 62 -13.46 -11.48 5.88
CA PRO A 62 -13.44 -11.27 7.32
C PRO A 62 -12.69 -10.00 7.73
N TYR A 63 -11.51 -9.76 7.14
CA TYR A 63 -10.70 -8.58 7.44
C TYR A 63 -11.38 -7.27 7.05
N ALA A 64 -12.00 -7.21 5.87
CA ALA A 64 -12.74 -6.04 5.40
C ALA A 64 -13.93 -5.72 6.33
N LEU A 65 -14.66 -6.74 6.80
CA LEU A 65 -15.77 -6.55 7.71
C LEU A 65 -15.32 -6.03 9.09
N MET A 66 -14.26 -6.59 9.67
CA MET A 66 -13.72 -6.16 10.97
C MET A 66 -13.19 -4.72 10.92
N SER A 67 -12.40 -4.39 9.88
CA SER A 67 -11.85 -3.04 9.70
C SER A 67 -12.95 -2.01 9.43
N THR A 68 -13.98 -2.37 8.65
CA THR A 68 -15.13 -1.50 8.40
C THR A 68 -15.92 -1.25 9.68
N GLN A 69 -16.17 -2.27 10.49
CA GLN A 69 -16.89 -2.10 11.76
C GLN A 69 -16.13 -1.14 12.70
N MET A 70 -14.81 -1.28 12.81
CA MET A 70 -14.00 -0.38 13.64
C MET A 70 -13.96 1.05 13.05
N GLY A 71 -13.85 1.19 11.74
CA GLY A 71 -13.90 2.50 11.06
C GLY A 71 -15.23 3.23 11.26
N LEU A 72 -16.36 2.51 11.26
CA LEU A 72 -17.67 3.07 11.55
C LEU A 72 -17.87 3.39 13.04
N THR A 73 -17.29 2.59 13.94
CA THR A 73 -17.41 2.78 15.40
C THR A 73 -16.63 4.01 15.88
N PHE A 74 -15.50 4.30 15.24
CA PHE A 74 -14.61 5.42 15.59
C PHE A 74 -14.60 6.51 14.51
N ASN A 75 -15.77 6.92 14.03
CA ASN A 75 -15.92 7.91 12.95
C ASN A 75 -15.33 9.30 13.27
N ASP A 76 -15.23 9.66 14.55
CA ASP A 76 -14.69 10.95 15.02
C ASP A 76 -13.16 10.93 15.24
N GLN A 77 -12.49 9.80 14.99
CA GLN A 77 -11.06 9.61 15.25
C GLN A 77 -10.24 9.57 13.96
N THR A 78 -9.28 10.48 13.81
CA THR A 78 -8.46 10.63 12.59
C THR A 78 -7.19 9.75 12.57
N GLY A 79 -6.92 8.96 13.61
CA GLY A 79 -5.66 8.18 13.72
C GLY A 79 -5.73 6.72 13.27
N GLY A 80 -6.83 6.30 12.62
CA GLY A 80 -6.96 4.98 12.00
C GLY A 80 -6.75 3.80 12.97
N LEU A 81 -6.09 2.74 12.49
CA LEU A 81 -5.89 1.49 13.24
C LEU A 81 -5.22 1.70 14.60
N ALA A 82 -4.22 2.57 14.68
CA ALA A 82 -3.54 2.87 15.95
C ALA A 82 -4.49 3.51 16.96
N SER A 83 -5.34 4.44 16.52
CA SER A 83 -6.38 5.02 17.39
C SER A 83 -7.37 3.94 17.84
N TRP A 84 -7.82 3.06 16.95
CA TRP A 84 -8.76 2.00 17.33
C TRP A 84 -8.18 1.10 18.44
N VAL A 85 -6.90 0.74 18.33
CA VAL A 85 -6.20 -0.07 19.35
C VAL A 85 -5.97 0.70 20.65
N ARG A 86 -5.63 1.99 20.59
CA ARG A 86 -5.52 2.85 21.79
C ARG A 86 -6.82 2.91 22.56
N TYR A 87 -7.94 3.09 21.86
CA TYR A 87 -9.26 3.21 22.48
C TYR A 87 -9.83 1.86 22.95
N SER A 88 -9.50 0.76 22.26
CA SER A 88 -10.02 -0.56 22.62
C SER A 88 -9.23 -1.27 23.71
N SER A 89 -7.90 -1.09 23.78
CA SER A 89 -7.04 -1.88 24.66
C SER A 89 -6.21 -1.02 25.61
N ASN A 90 -5.14 -0.40 25.11
CA ASN A 90 -4.25 0.42 25.94
C ASN A 90 -3.36 1.33 25.08
N ASP A 91 -2.82 2.40 25.66
CA ASP A 91 -1.97 3.36 24.94
C ASP A 91 -0.64 2.74 24.48
N THR A 92 -0.09 1.81 25.26
CA THR A 92 1.13 1.05 24.90
C THR A 92 0.94 0.20 23.64
N LEU A 93 -0.21 -0.47 23.50
CA LEU A 93 -0.52 -1.27 22.33
C LEU A 93 -0.73 -0.40 21.10
N GLY A 94 -1.35 0.76 21.26
CA GLY A 94 -1.47 1.74 20.18
C GLY A 94 -0.15 2.32 19.68
N TYR A 95 0.81 2.53 20.60
CA TYR A 95 2.18 2.87 20.23
C TYR A 95 2.83 1.76 19.41
N TRP A 96 2.74 0.50 19.87
CA TRP A 96 3.25 -0.65 19.13
C TRP A 96 2.62 -0.78 17.74
N THR A 97 1.29 -0.62 17.62
CA THR A 97 0.60 -0.63 16.32
C THR A 97 1.12 0.46 15.38
N SER A 98 1.34 1.68 15.89
CA SER A 98 1.89 2.78 15.10
C SER A 98 3.33 2.50 14.66
N TRP A 99 4.14 1.94 15.57
CA TRP A 99 5.52 1.58 15.29
C TRP A 99 5.61 0.46 14.24
N MET A 100 4.81 -0.61 14.38
CA MET A 100 4.74 -1.69 13.40
C MET A 100 4.32 -1.18 12.02
N TYR A 101 3.35 -0.24 11.98
CA TYR A 101 2.94 0.42 10.74
C TYR A 101 4.08 1.21 10.08
N TRP A 102 4.85 1.97 10.86
CA TRP A 102 6.02 2.68 10.35
C TRP A 102 7.10 1.71 9.84
N VAL A 103 7.41 0.66 10.61
CA VAL A 103 8.42 -0.34 10.22
C VAL A 103 8.05 -1.05 8.92
N GLN A 104 6.79 -1.47 8.73
CA GLN A 104 6.39 -2.11 7.46
C GLN A 104 6.47 -1.17 6.26
N THR A 105 6.35 0.13 6.48
CA THR A 105 6.32 1.11 5.38
C THR A 105 7.70 1.25 4.75
N VAL A 106 8.79 1.08 5.52
CA VAL A 106 10.15 1.22 5.01
C VAL A 106 10.48 0.15 3.94
N PRO A 107 10.32 -1.16 4.18
CA PRO A 107 10.52 -2.17 3.13
C PRO A 107 9.54 -2.03 1.97
N TYR A 108 8.27 -1.71 2.26
CA TYR A 108 7.26 -1.53 1.22
C TYR A 108 7.64 -0.42 0.23
N LEU A 109 8.13 0.73 0.70
CA LEU A 109 8.59 1.81 -0.17
C LEU A 109 9.76 1.39 -1.05
N VAL A 110 10.67 0.55 -0.54
CA VAL A 110 11.80 0.03 -1.30
C VAL A 110 11.32 -0.93 -2.40
N ASP A 111 10.43 -1.85 -2.06
CA ASP A 111 9.86 -2.81 -3.01
C ASP A 111 9.09 -2.11 -4.15
N VAL A 112 8.22 -1.17 -3.79
CA VAL A 112 7.49 -0.36 -4.78
C VAL A 112 8.45 0.42 -5.68
N SER A 113 9.52 0.99 -5.12
CA SER A 113 10.53 1.71 -5.92
C SER A 113 11.24 0.79 -6.90
N ASN A 114 11.57 -0.43 -6.47
CA ASN A 114 12.21 -1.43 -7.33
C ASN A 114 11.29 -1.87 -8.48
N SER A 115 10.00 -2.15 -8.20
CA SER A 115 9.03 -2.52 -9.23
C SER A 115 8.85 -1.43 -10.29
N VAL A 116 8.82 -0.16 -9.86
CA VAL A 116 8.74 1.00 -10.77
C VAL A 116 9.95 1.06 -11.71
N ILE A 117 11.16 0.84 -11.20
CA ILE A 117 12.39 0.82 -12.02
C ILE A 117 12.33 -0.31 -13.06
N VAL A 118 11.90 -1.50 -12.66
CA VAL A 118 11.73 -2.64 -13.57
C VAL A 118 10.71 -2.31 -14.65
N SER A 119 9.55 -1.77 -14.28
CA SER A 119 8.49 -1.38 -15.21
C SER A 119 8.93 -0.33 -16.22
N PHE A 120 9.65 0.72 -15.79
CA PHE A 120 10.19 1.73 -16.71
C PHE A 120 11.23 1.16 -17.67
N SER A 121 12.05 0.23 -17.19
CA SER A 121 13.06 -0.38 -18.02
C SER A 121 12.46 -1.29 -19.10
N TRP A 122 11.40 -2.01 -18.80
CA TRP A 122 10.63 -2.76 -19.80
C TRP A 122 10.06 -1.86 -20.90
N ILE A 123 9.60 -0.65 -20.56
CA ILE A 123 9.09 0.33 -21.53
C ILE A 123 10.20 0.83 -22.47
N ILE A 124 11.42 1.03 -21.97
CA ILE A 124 12.53 1.59 -22.75
C ILE A 124 13.27 0.51 -23.56
N LEU A 125 13.55 -0.66 -22.97
CA LEU A 125 14.35 -1.72 -23.60
C LEU A 125 13.50 -2.73 -24.38
N GLY A 126 12.20 -2.83 -24.11
CA GLY A 126 11.28 -3.73 -24.83
C GLY A 126 11.63 -5.23 -24.72
N ASN A 127 12.57 -5.61 -23.84
CA ASN A 127 13.01 -6.98 -23.64
C ASN A 127 13.45 -7.22 -22.18
N ASN A 128 13.69 -8.50 -21.85
CA ASN A 128 14.12 -8.97 -20.54
C ASN A 128 15.66 -8.82 -20.29
N THR A 129 16.37 -7.94 -20.99
CA THR A 129 17.87 -7.86 -20.92
C THR A 129 18.43 -6.92 -19.86
N LEU A 130 17.61 -6.41 -18.95
CA LEU A 130 18.10 -5.75 -17.74
C LEU A 130 19.05 -6.64 -16.94
N ASP A 131 18.76 -7.94 -16.85
CA ASP A 131 19.64 -8.92 -16.18
C ASP A 131 21.01 -9.07 -16.86
N LYS A 132 21.13 -8.69 -18.14
CA LYS A 132 22.42 -8.74 -18.87
C LYS A 132 23.21 -7.44 -18.80
N HIS A 133 22.57 -6.33 -18.47
CA HIS A 133 23.20 -5.01 -18.36
C HIS A 133 23.39 -4.53 -16.92
N MET A 134 22.74 -5.17 -15.94
CA MET A 134 22.97 -4.90 -14.52
C MET A 134 24.06 -5.81 -13.95
N SER A 135 25.06 -5.21 -13.30
CA SER A 135 26.05 -5.91 -12.49
C SER A 135 25.36 -6.82 -11.47
N THR A 136 25.91 -8.01 -11.23
CA THR A 136 25.42 -9.05 -10.30
C THR A 136 25.00 -8.48 -8.94
N PHE A 137 25.63 -7.39 -8.50
CA PHE A 137 25.31 -6.74 -7.23
C PHE A 137 23.96 -6.00 -7.21
N VAL A 138 23.53 -5.45 -8.34
CA VAL A 138 22.23 -4.74 -8.47
C VAL A 138 21.10 -5.73 -8.65
N SER A 139 21.30 -6.79 -9.45
CA SER A 139 20.31 -7.87 -9.61
C SER A 139 20.03 -8.58 -8.28
N VAL A 140 21.06 -8.88 -7.47
CA VAL A 140 20.87 -9.48 -6.14
C VAL A 140 20.12 -8.54 -5.18
N ASN A 141 20.36 -7.23 -5.20
CA ASN A 141 19.62 -6.31 -4.31
C ASN A 141 18.18 -6.02 -4.76
N VAL A 142 17.91 -6.10 -6.07
CA VAL A 142 16.56 -5.92 -6.62
C VAL A 142 15.72 -7.19 -6.42
N PHE A 143 16.31 -8.38 -6.60
CA PHE A 143 15.60 -9.66 -6.47
C PHE A 143 15.63 -10.29 -5.08
N ALA A 144 16.51 -9.87 -4.16
CA ALA A 144 16.48 -10.37 -2.77
C ALA A 144 15.43 -9.66 -1.89
N VAL A 145 14.76 -8.63 -2.43
CA VAL A 145 13.71 -7.85 -1.74
C VAL A 145 12.31 -8.20 -2.26
N THR A 146 12.20 -8.98 -3.34
CA THR A 146 10.95 -9.55 -3.89
C THR A 146 10.82 -11.02 -3.50
#